data_AF-A0A162PZX1-F1
#
_entry.id   AF-A0A162PZX1-F1
#
_cell.length_a   1.000
_cell.length_b   1.000
_cell.length_c   1.000
_cell.angle_alpha   90.00
_cell.angle_beta   90.00
_cell.angle_gamma   90.00
#
_symmetry.space_group_name_H-M   'P 1'
#
loop_
_entity.id
_entity.type
_entity.pdbx_description
1 polymer ?
#
loop_
_entity_poly.entity_id
_entity_poly.type
_entity_poly.pdbx_seq_one_letter_code
_entity_poly.pdbx_strand_id
1 'polypeptide(L)'
;MSLFGIVWTMLDSMTTQTTRLYFKHLRGEQVDNNIVGRGVPRDASSLLREQIFAEKILETYAVIRSQIGLRDVIENDIADLIRTFNLPNASKVVLEPTQAYMITLVLFKAIADITIKDKSWLKKFEECCGAIGQTKDTIDACARVLVASTSYN
;
A
#
# COMPACT_ATOMS: atom_id res chain seq x y z
N MET A 1 -6.19 20.45 3.78
CA MET A 1 -5.66 19.63 2.66
C MET A 1 -6.65 18.50 2.41
N SER A 2 -6.95 18.14 1.15
CA SER A 2 -7.91 17.07 0.86
C SER A 2 -7.38 15.70 1.31
N LEU A 3 -8.26 14.73 1.56
CA LEU A 3 -7.88 13.36 1.93
C LEU A 3 -6.90 12.77 0.90
N PHE A 4 -7.20 12.93 -0.39
CA PHE A 4 -6.30 12.56 -1.49
C PHE A 4 -4.91 13.19 -1.34
N GLY A 5 -4.82 14.51 -1.17
CA GLY A 5 -3.53 15.19 -1.06
C GLY A 5 -2.71 14.73 0.15
N ILE A 6 -3.38 14.46 1.28
CA ILE A 6 -2.74 13.92 2.49
C ILE A 6 -2.18 12.53 2.21
N VAL A 7 -3.02 11.60 1.73
CA VAL A 7 -2.62 10.21 1.46
C VAL A 7 -1.55 10.14 0.38
N TRP A 8 -1.68 10.90 -0.70
CA TRP A 8 -0.66 11.02 -1.75
C TRP A 8 0.69 11.40 -1.16
N THR A 9 0.75 12.50 -0.40
CA THR A 9 1.99 13.01 0.20
C THR A 9 2.58 12.02 1.20
N MET A 10 1.73 11.29 1.93
CA MET A 10 2.18 10.21 2.81
C MET A 10 2.84 9.10 2.00
N LEU A 11 2.14 8.54 1.01
CA LEU A 11 2.66 7.45 0.19
C LEU A 11 3.94 7.83 -0.55
N ASP A 12 3.99 9.03 -1.12
CA ASP A 12 5.18 9.54 -1.83
C ASP A 12 6.39 9.61 -0.91
N SER A 13 6.22 10.12 0.32
CA SER A 13 7.29 10.19 1.31
C SER A 13 7.73 8.84 1.89
N MET A 14 6.87 7.81 1.85
CA MET A 14 7.13 6.49 2.43
C MET A 14 7.66 5.49 1.40
N THR A 15 7.33 5.69 0.12
CA THR A 15 7.73 4.80 -0.98
C THR A 15 9.23 4.86 -1.17
N THR A 16 9.88 3.70 -1.23
CA THR A 16 11.33 3.59 -1.42
C THR A 16 11.65 2.91 -2.76
N GLN A 17 12.94 2.86 -3.09
CA GLN A 17 13.42 2.00 -4.17
C GLN A 17 13.07 0.53 -3.93
N THR A 18 13.12 0.07 -2.68
CA THR A 18 12.72 -1.30 -2.28
C THR A 18 11.25 -1.56 -2.58
N THR A 19 10.36 -0.58 -2.36
CA THR A 19 8.93 -0.69 -2.72
C THR A 19 8.74 -0.98 -4.20
N ARG A 20 9.51 -0.30 -5.06
CA ARG A 20 9.42 -0.47 -6.51
C ARG A 20 9.99 -1.79 -6.96
N LEU A 21 11.10 -2.22 -6.36
CA LEU A 21 11.69 -3.53 -6.62
C LEU A 21 10.75 -4.66 -6.19
N TYR A 22 10.02 -4.48 -5.09
CA TYR A 22 8.96 -5.39 -4.68
C TYR A 22 7.88 -5.52 -5.75
N PHE A 23 7.37 -4.41 -6.30
CA PHE A 23 6.38 -4.49 -7.40
C PHE A 23 6.92 -5.11 -8.69
N LYS A 24 8.20 -4.90 -9.01
CA LYS A 24 8.85 -5.58 -10.14
C LYS A 24 8.94 -7.09 -9.90
N HIS A 25 9.35 -7.49 -8.70
CA HIS A 25 9.41 -8.90 -8.30
C HIS A 25 8.02 -9.55 -8.33
N LEU A 26 7.00 -8.86 -7.82
CA LEU A 26 5.61 -9.32 -7.82
C LEU A 26 5.06 -9.53 -9.25
N ARG A 27 5.56 -8.78 -10.24
CA ARG A 27 5.25 -8.94 -11.67
C ARG A 27 6.05 -10.06 -12.36
N GLY A 28 6.98 -10.71 -11.65
CA GLY A 28 7.88 -11.71 -12.21
C GLY A 28 8.98 -11.11 -13.09
N GLU A 29 9.26 -9.81 -12.98
CA GLU A 29 10.40 -9.19 -13.66
C GLU A 29 11.71 -9.64 -13.01
N GLN A 30 12.80 -9.74 -13.80
CA GLN A 30 14.11 -10.02 -13.21
C GLN A 30 14.54 -8.83 -12.34
N VAL A 31 14.75 -9.09 -11.05
CA VAL A 31 15.24 -8.12 -10.09
C VAL A 31 16.55 -8.66 -9.52
N ASP A 32 17.57 -7.80 -9.39
CA ASP A 32 18.80 -8.18 -8.70
C ASP A 32 18.48 -8.44 -7.22
N ASN A 33 18.51 -9.72 -6.83
CA ASN A 33 18.16 -10.19 -5.49
C ASN A 33 19.02 -9.56 -4.39
N ASN A 34 20.21 -9.03 -4.72
CA ASN A 34 21.07 -8.35 -3.76
C ASN A 34 20.48 -7.04 -3.22
N ILE A 35 19.50 -6.45 -3.92
CA ILE A 35 18.88 -5.18 -3.53
C ILE A 35 17.61 -5.42 -2.69
N VAL A 36 16.91 -6.53 -2.93
CA VAL A 36 15.65 -6.88 -2.23
C VAL A 36 15.92 -7.29 -0.77
N GLY A 37 17.09 -7.85 -0.47
CA GLY A 37 17.48 -8.29 0.88
C GLY A 37 18.17 -7.23 1.75
N ARG A 38 18.62 -6.10 1.17
CA ARG A 38 19.20 -5.00 1.95
C ARG A 38 18.08 -4.10 2.46
N GLY A 39 17.37 -4.58 3.48
CA GLY A 39 16.48 -3.72 4.26
C GLY A 39 17.23 -2.46 4.70
N VAL A 40 16.56 -1.31 4.65
CA VAL A 40 17.07 -0.07 5.26
C VAL A 40 17.48 -0.42 6.70
N PRO A 41 18.67 -0.05 7.19
CA PRO A 41 19.05 -0.28 8.59
C PRO A 41 17.96 0.29 9.51
N ARG A 42 17.26 -0.57 10.24
CA ARG A 42 16.14 -0.15 11.10
C ARG A 42 16.61 -0.09 12.53
N ASP A 43 16.51 1.09 13.13
CA ASP A 43 16.51 1.18 14.57
C ASP A 43 15.22 0.55 15.15
N ALA A 44 15.24 0.24 16.45
CA ALA A 44 14.10 -0.39 17.14
C ALA A 44 12.81 0.45 17.05
N SER A 45 12.93 1.77 16.98
CA SER A 45 11.77 2.67 16.87
C SER A 45 11.14 2.63 15.48
N SER A 46 11.94 2.39 14.44
CA SER A 46 11.48 2.21 13.06
C SER A 46 10.76 0.86 12.90
N LEU A 47 11.23 -0.20 13.56
CA LEU A 47 10.54 -1.49 13.62
C LEU A 47 9.18 -1.39 14.33
N LEU A 48 9.12 -0.68 15.46
CA LEU A 48 7.86 -0.46 16.16
C LEU A 48 6.85 0.31 15.29
N ARG A 49 7.31 1.32 14.56
CA ARG A 49 6.47 2.08 13.62
C ARG A 49 5.92 1.20 12.50
N GLU A 50 6.75 0.34 11.93
CA GLU A 50 6.31 -0.65 10.94
C GLU A 50 5.21 -1.55 11.50
N GLN A 51 5.38 -2.06 12.72
CA GLN A 51 4.38 -2.91 13.37
C GLN A 51 3.05 -2.18 13.59
N ILE A 52 3.09 -0.96 14.14
CA ILE A 52 1.89 -0.13 14.35
C ILE A 52 1.17 0.15 13.03
N PHE A 53 1.93 0.50 11.99
CA PHE A 53 1.36 0.76 10.67
C PHE A 53 0.74 -0.52 10.06
N ALA A 54 1.47 -1.64 10.13
CA ALA A 54 1.02 -2.93 9.62
C ALA A 54 -0.26 -3.40 10.31
N GLU A 55 -0.32 -3.33 11.64
CA GLU A 55 -1.51 -3.68 12.42
C GLU A 55 -2.70 -2.84 11.96
N LYS A 56 -2.54 -1.51 11.88
CA LYS A 56 -3.63 -0.63 11.49
C LYS A 56 -4.16 -0.90 10.09
N ILE A 57 -3.25 -1.15 9.14
CA ILE A 57 -3.61 -1.46 7.76
C ILE A 57 -4.27 -2.84 7.66
N LEU A 58 -3.75 -3.86 8.34
CA LEU A 58 -4.30 -5.22 8.29
C LEU A 58 -5.68 -5.31 8.96
N GLU A 59 -5.91 -4.61 10.07
CA GLU A 59 -7.24 -4.45 10.67
C GLU A 59 -8.23 -3.83 9.69
N THR A 60 -7.81 -2.74 9.04
CA THR A 60 -8.65 -2.03 8.06
C THR A 60 -8.89 -2.89 6.82
N TYR A 61 -7.90 -3.69 6.42
CA TYR A 61 -7.99 -4.61 5.31
C TYR A 61 -9.00 -5.72 5.60
N ALA A 62 -9.05 -6.27 6.82
CA ALA A 62 -10.05 -7.27 7.17
C ALA A 62 -11.49 -6.76 6.94
N VAL A 63 -11.74 -5.49 7.27
CA VAL A 63 -13.04 -4.83 6.99
C VAL A 63 -13.28 -4.70 5.48
N ILE A 64 -12.32 -4.15 4.74
CA ILE A 64 -12.44 -3.95 3.28
C ILE A 64 -12.62 -5.30 2.55
N ARG A 65 -11.84 -6.31 2.91
CA ARG A 65 -11.91 -7.67 2.36
C ARG A 65 -13.31 -8.25 2.51
N SER A 66 -13.93 -8.08 3.69
CA SER A 66 -15.29 -8.56 3.93
C SER A 66 -16.32 -7.85 3.04
N GLN A 67 -16.17 -6.54 2.81
CA GLN A 67 -17.05 -5.75 1.95
C GLN A 67 -16.90 -6.14 0.47
N ILE A 68 -15.66 -6.30 0.00
CA ILE A 68 -15.33 -6.76 -1.35
C ILE A 68 -15.77 -8.22 -1.56
N GLY A 69 -15.85 -9.02 -0.50
CA GLY A 69 -16.14 -10.45 -0.60
C GLY A 69 -15.01 -11.22 -1.28
N LEU A 70 -13.77 -10.76 -1.12
CA LEU A 70 -12.60 -11.40 -1.70
C LEU A 70 -12.22 -12.67 -0.93
N ARG A 71 -12.15 -13.80 -1.63
CA ARG A 71 -11.70 -15.08 -1.04
C ARG A 71 -10.18 -15.20 -0.99
N ASP A 72 -9.49 -14.64 -1.97
CA ASP A 72 -8.02 -14.63 -2.02
C ASP A 72 -7.43 -13.94 -0.78
N VAL A 73 -6.29 -14.47 -0.35
CA VAL A 73 -5.53 -14.01 0.83
C VAL A 73 -4.32 -13.26 0.30
N ILE A 74 -4.31 -11.94 0.43
CA ILE A 74 -3.19 -11.06 0.04
C ILE A 74 -2.57 -10.34 1.25
N GLU A 75 -2.93 -10.75 2.47
CA GLU A 75 -2.42 -10.19 3.73
C GLU A 75 -0.89 -10.23 3.81
N ASN A 76 -0.28 -11.33 3.35
CA ASN A 76 1.17 -11.48 3.31
C ASN A 76 1.80 -10.48 2.33
N ASP A 77 1.20 -10.30 1.15
CA ASP A 77 1.67 -9.32 0.16
C ASP A 77 1.54 -7.88 0.68
N ILE A 78 0.49 -7.58 1.46
CA ILE A 78 0.32 -6.28 2.12
C ILE A 78 1.42 -6.09 3.17
N ALA A 79 1.66 -7.09 4.02
CA ALA A 79 2.70 -7.02 5.04
C ALA A 79 4.11 -6.86 4.44
N ASP A 80 4.41 -7.60 3.37
CA ASP A 80 5.67 -7.52 2.65
C ASP A 80 5.85 -6.17 1.94
N LEU A 81 4.77 -5.60 1.38
CA LEU A 81 4.79 -4.25 0.85
C LEU A 81 5.08 -3.21 1.95
N ILE A 82 4.44 -3.31 3.12
CA ILE A 82 4.66 -2.38 4.24
C ILE A 82 6.11 -2.44 4.73
N ARG A 83 6.72 -3.63 4.75
CA ARG A 83 8.14 -3.81 5.04
C ARG A 83 9.03 -3.03 4.08
N THR A 84 8.57 -2.65 2.89
CA THR A 84 9.39 -1.83 1.98
C THR A 84 9.36 -0.33 2.26
N PHE A 85 8.40 0.14 3.07
CA PHE A 85 8.23 1.56 3.34
C PHE A 85 9.29 2.11 4.29
N ASN A 86 9.62 3.37 4.07
CA ASN A 86 10.34 4.19 5.03
C ASN A 86 9.32 4.95 5.89
N LEU A 87 9.31 4.69 7.21
CA LEU A 87 8.39 5.32 8.16
C LEU A 87 9.18 6.21 9.12
N PRO A 88 9.67 7.39 8.68
CA PRO A 88 10.70 8.15 9.38
C PRO A 88 10.22 8.82 10.68
N ASN A 89 8.91 9.02 10.88
CA ASN A 89 8.38 9.67 12.07
C ASN A 89 6.98 9.16 12.45
N ALA A 90 6.54 9.47 13.68
CA ALA A 90 5.31 8.95 14.26
C ALA A 90 4.04 9.42 13.53
N SER A 91 4.06 10.61 12.90
CA SER A 91 2.91 11.12 12.14
C SER A 91 2.63 10.33 10.85
N LYS A 92 3.53 9.42 10.45
CA LYS A 92 3.30 8.49 9.32
C LYS A 92 2.60 7.19 9.74
N VAL A 93 2.47 6.94 11.04
CA VAL A 93 1.86 5.69 11.56
C VAL A 93 0.60 5.90 12.38
N VAL A 94 0.38 7.11 12.90
CA VAL A 94 -0.88 7.49 13.54
C VAL A 94 -1.86 7.94 12.44
N LEU A 95 -2.63 6.98 11.92
CA LEU A 95 -3.59 7.20 10.85
C LEU A 95 -4.98 7.47 11.40
N GLU A 96 -5.62 8.55 10.94
CA GLU A 96 -7.06 8.72 11.11
C GLU A 96 -7.82 7.59 10.38
N PRO A 97 -9.02 7.18 10.84
CA PRO A 97 -9.75 6.06 10.25
C PRO A 97 -9.93 6.18 8.72
N THR A 98 -10.23 7.37 8.21
CA THR A 98 -10.39 7.61 6.76
C THR A 98 -9.07 7.54 6.00
N GLN A 99 -7.95 7.95 6.62
CA GLN A 99 -6.61 7.81 6.04
C GLN A 99 -6.19 6.34 5.97
N ALA A 100 -6.39 5.60 7.07
CA ALA A 100 -6.13 4.16 7.10
C ALA A 100 -6.95 3.43 6.05
N TYR A 101 -8.25 3.76 5.92
CA TYR A 101 -9.13 3.17 4.91
C TYR A 101 -8.66 3.47 3.49
N MET A 102 -8.35 4.73 3.17
CA MET A 102 -7.87 5.10 1.83
C MET A 102 -6.52 4.47 1.50
N ILE A 103 -5.55 4.49 2.43
CA ILE A 103 -4.25 3.85 2.22
C ILE A 103 -4.44 2.35 1.99
N THR A 104 -5.30 1.69 2.76
CA THR A 104 -5.58 0.26 2.60
C THR A 104 -6.17 -0.04 1.23
N LEU A 105 -7.11 0.78 0.73
CA LEU A 105 -7.62 0.65 -0.64
C LEU A 105 -6.50 0.80 -1.70
N VAL A 106 -5.57 1.73 -1.49
CA VAL A 106 -4.43 1.93 -2.41
C VAL A 106 -3.52 0.71 -2.43
N LEU A 107 -3.14 0.19 -1.27
CA LEU A 107 -2.27 -1.00 -1.17
C LEU A 107 -2.95 -2.23 -1.75
N PHE A 108 -4.22 -2.44 -1.39
CA PHE A 108 -5.06 -3.49 -1.95
C PHE A 108 -5.08 -3.42 -3.47
N LYS A 109 -5.41 -2.25 -4.05
CA LYS A 109 -5.53 -2.07 -5.50
C LYS A 109 -4.21 -2.36 -6.21
N ALA A 110 -3.11 -1.84 -5.68
CA ALA A 110 -1.78 -2.00 -6.25
C ALA A 110 -1.34 -3.48 -6.31
N ILE A 111 -1.68 -4.27 -5.28
CA ILE A 111 -1.37 -5.70 -5.22
C ILE A 111 -2.36 -6.51 -6.06
N ALA A 112 -3.66 -6.30 -5.86
CA ALA A 112 -4.75 -7.05 -6.50
C ALA A 112 -4.72 -6.92 -8.03
N ASP A 113 -4.29 -5.78 -8.56
CA ASP A 113 -4.13 -5.61 -10.00
C ASP A 113 -3.14 -6.61 -10.62
N ILE A 114 -2.11 -6.99 -9.86
CA ILE A 114 -1.02 -7.87 -10.29
C ILE A 114 -1.32 -9.33 -9.94
N THR A 115 -1.77 -9.59 -8.71
CA THR A 115 -1.89 -10.96 -8.18
C THR A 115 -3.24 -11.60 -8.48
N ILE A 116 -4.31 -10.82 -8.55
CA ILE A 116 -5.67 -11.33 -8.73
C ILE A 116 -6.11 -11.20 -10.19
N LYS A 117 -6.15 -12.35 -10.88
CA LYS A 117 -6.55 -12.44 -12.29
C LYS A 117 -8.04 -12.18 -12.49
N ASP A 118 -8.88 -12.69 -11.59
CA ASP A 118 -10.31 -12.39 -11.60
C ASP A 118 -10.55 -10.94 -11.18
N LYS A 119 -11.34 -10.20 -11.95
CA LYS A 119 -11.66 -8.80 -11.71
C LYS A 119 -13.05 -8.58 -11.12
N SER A 120 -13.72 -9.67 -10.67
CA SER A 120 -15.02 -9.62 -9.98
C SER A 120 -15.04 -8.70 -8.75
N TRP A 121 -13.89 -8.47 -8.11
CA TRP A 121 -13.74 -7.56 -6.97
C TRP A 121 -13.88 -6.07 -7.31
N LEU A 122 -13.72 -5.66 -8.59
CA LEU A 122 -13.66 -4.24 -8.98
C LEU A 122 -14.93 -3.47 -8.60
N LYS A 123 -16.11 -4.06 -8.82
CA LYS A 123 -17.38 -3.38 -8.54
C LYS A 123 -17.52 -3.02 -7.07
N LYS A 124 -17.28 -3.99 -6.18
CA LYS A 124 -17.38 -3.75 -4.74
C LYS A 124 -16.23 -2.88 -4.21
N PHE A 125 -15.06 -2.96 -4.85
CA PHE A 125 -13.97 -2.03 -4.58
C PHE A 125 -14.36 -0.57 -4.90
N GLU A 126 -15.06 -0.32 -6.01
CA GLU A 126 -15.60 1.01 -6.33
C GLU A 126 -16.62 1.49 -5.29
N GLU A 127 -17.46 0.59 -4.78
CA GLU A 127 -18.38 0.88 -3.66
C GLU A 127 -17.60 1.27 -2.38
N CYS A 128 -16.52 0.55 -2.05
CA CYS A 128 -15.63 0.92 -0.94
C CYS A 128 -14.96 2.28 -1.15
N CYS A 129 -14.55 2.62 -2.38
CA CYS A 129 -14.02 3.96 -2.68
C CYS A 129 -15.07 5.04 -2.39
N GLY A 130 -16.32 4.81 -2.81
CA GLY A 130 -17.44 5.70 -2.58
C GLY A 130 -17.74 5.95 -1.09
N ALA A 131 -17.50 4.97 -0.22
CA ALA A 131 -17.72 5.09 1.23
C ALA A 131 -16.85 6.18 1.90
N ILE A 132 -15.72 6.54 1.30
CA ILE A 132 -14.84 7.64 1.77
C ILE A 132 -14.89 8.87 0.85
N GLY A 133 -15.90 8.96 -0.01
CA GLY A 133 -16.07 10.05 -0.96
C GLY A 133 -14.95 10.13 -2.01
N GLN A 134 -14.30 9.01 -2.31
CA GLN A 134 -13.26 8.93 -3.35
C GLN A 134 -13.75 8.08 -4.52
N THR A 135 -13.10 8.24 -5.67
CA THR A 135 -13.33 7.38 -6.84
C THR A 135 -12.19 6.37 -6.96
N LYS A 136 -12.43 5.31 -7.73
CA LYS A 136 -11.37 4.38 -8.14
C LYS A 136 -10.21 5.11 -8.82
N ASP A 137 -10.49 6.10 -9.67
CA ASP A 137 -9.43 6.87 -10.36
C ASP A 137 -8.51 7.60 -9.36
N THR A 138 -9.08 8.13 -8.27
CA THR A 138 -8.29 8.73 -7.19
C THR A 138 -7.37 7.69 -6.54
N ILE A 139 -7.89 6.49 -6.26
CA ILE A 139 -7.11 5.41 -5.67
C ILE A 139 -6.03 4.92 -6.63
N ASP A 140 -6.35 4.76 -7.92
CA ASP A 140 -5.42 4.37 -8.97
C ASP A 140 -4.30 5.41 -9.13
N ALA A 141 -4.61 6.70 -9.02
CA ALA A 141 -3.60 7.75 -9.01
C ALA A 141 -2.62 7.56 -7.83
N CYS A 142 -3.13 7.38 -6.61
CA CYS A 142 -2.29 7.11 -5.44
C CYS A 142 -1.48 5.80 -5.57
N ALA A 143 -2.07 4.74 -6.14
CA ALA A 143 -1.38 3.47 -6.37
C ALA A 143 -0.19 3.62 -7.33
N ARG A 144 -0.29 4.51 -8.32
CA ARG A 144 0.83 4.80 -9.22
C ARG A 144 2.04 5.37 -8.50
N VAL A 145 1.89 6.07 -7.36
CA VAL A 145 3.03 6.56 -6.57
C VAL A 145 3.95 5.42 -6.13
N LEU A 146 3.34 4.28 -5.79
CA LEU A 146 4.05 3.08 -5.32
C LEU A 146 4.88 2.42 -6.44
N VAL A 147 4.38 2.51 -7.67
CA VAL A 147 4.90 1.76 -8.83
C VAL A 147 5.71 2.65 -9.78
N ALA A 148 5.44 3.94 -9.85
CA ALA A 148 6.06 4.86 -10.80
C ALA A 148 7.56 4.92 -10.55
N SER A 149 8.36 4.62 -11.56
CA SER A 149 9.79 4.93 -11.58
C SER A 149 9.96 6.45 -11.58
N THR A 150 10.45 7.03 -10.48
CA THR A 150 11.09 8.34 -10.55
C THR A 150 12.37 8.15 -11.36
N SER A 151 12.29 8.44 -12.65
CA SER A 151 13.44 8.74 -13.48
C SER A 151 14.02 10.06 -12.99
N TYR A 152 14.78 10.03 -11.90
CA TYR A 152 15.74 11.09 -11.65
C TYR A 152 16.96 10.77 -12.53
N ASN A 153 17.00 11.44 -13.68
CA ASN A 153 18.24 11.68 -14.42
C ASN A 153 19.19 12.53 -13.56
#